data_AF-A0A414SK58-F1
#
_entry.id   AF-A0A414SK58-F1
#
_cell.length_a   1.000
_cell.length_b   1.000
_cell.length_c   1.000
_cell.angle_alpha   90.00
_cell.angle_beta   90.00
_cell.angle_gamma   90.00
#
_symmetry.space_group_name_H-M   'P 1'
#
loop_
_entity.id
_entity.type
_entity.pdbx_description
1 polymer ?
#
loop_
_entity_poly.entity_id
_entity_poly.type
_entity_poly.pdbx_seq_one_letter_code
_entity_poly.pdbx_strand_id
1 'polypeptide(L)'
;MILKEAYRYQKCLSTMIGQAEALLLNNSFVTSTIQEHNRKKANSDADDETVKVDKPITDFNAMNVINFIADAIKEKQKISDAIVASKRNTEIDIDSSISLNKIKQEYIGYLRRLAAMDSSERKTYGTDYKFDVDGKQTSYRYEVIETTTIDFDRNDVRGLAKKLQKECDNISSKLDLIELTTDVEFTPKWDVNDTLEEIITSTK
;
A
#
# COMPACT_ATOMS: atom_id res chain seq x y z
N MET A 1 7.69 14.96 -20.05
CA MET A 1 7.00 13.66 -19.85
C MET A 1 5.57 13.96 -19.42
N ILE A 2 4.64 13.03 -19.54
CA ILE A 2 3.28 13.25 -18.99
C ILE A 2 3.22 12.92 -17.49
N LEU A 3 2.20 13.43 -16.79
CA LEU A 3 2.02 13.24 -15.35
C LEU A 3 1.98 11.75 -14.95
N LYS A 4 1.34 10.89 -15.76
CA LYS A 4 1.35 9.44 -15.55
C LYS A 4 2.75 8.83 -15.58
N GLU A 5 3.60 9.27 -16.50
CA GLU A 5 4.99 8.82 -16.61
C GLU A 5 5.82 9.35 -15.43
N ALA A 6 5.56 10.58 -15.00
CA ALA A 6 6.19 11.16 -13.82
C ALA A 6 5.93 10.34 -12.55
N TYR A 7 4.68 9.92 -12.31
CA TYR A 7 4.36 9.03 -11.20
C TYR A 7 5.04 7.65 -11.32
N ARG A 8 5.08 7.09 -12.53
CA ARG A 8 5.80 5.83 -12.79
C ARG A 8 7.29 5.98 -12.49
N TYR A 9 7.92 7.08 -12.91
CA TYR A 9 9.32 7.36 -12.64
C TYR A 9 9.59 7.54 -11.15
N GLN A 10 8.77 8.33 -10.45
CA GLN A 10 8.88 8.52 -9.00
C GLN A 10 8.74 7.19 -8.22
N LYS A 11 7.85 6.29 -8.68
CA LYS A 11 7.72 4.94 -8.12
C LYS A 11 8.96 4.10 -8.41
N CYS A 12 9.49 4.13 -9.63
CA CYS A 12 10.72 3.45 -10.02
C CYS A 12 11.90 3.85 -9.12
N LEU A 13 12.13 5.15 -8.92
CA LEU A 13 13.14 5.67 -8.00
C LEU A 13 12.97 5.14 -6.57
N SER A 14 11.73 5.06 -6.08
CA SER A 14 11.44 4.54 -4.74
C SER A 14 11.79 3.06 -4.62
N THR A 15 11.50 2.27 -5.65
CA THR A 15 11.88 0.85 -5.72
C THR A 15 13.40 0.68 -5.76
N MET A 16 14.10 1.45 -6.60
CA MET A 16 15.56 1.37 -6.72
C MET A 16 16.27 1.79 -5.42
N ILE A 17 15.80 2.85 -4.75
CA ILE A 17 16.32 3.25 -3.43
C ILE A 17 16.16 2.11 -2.43
N GLY A 18 14.97 1.50 -2.34
CA GLY A 18 14.74 0.39 -1.42
C GLY A 18 15.61 -0.85 -1.71
N GLN A 19 15.85 -1.16 -3.00
CA GLN A 19 16.78 -2.22 -3.40
C GLN A 19 18.22 -1.90 -3.00
N ALA A 20 18.66 -0.66 -3.21
CA ALA A 20 19.99 -0.20 -2.84
C ALA A 20 20.20 -0.21 -1.31
N GLU A 21 19.20 0.20 -0.54
CA GLU A 21 19.21 0.11 0.93
C GLU A 21 19.33 -1.34 1.40
N ALA A 22 18.63 -2.28 0.76
CA ALA A 22 18.73 -3.69 1.10
C ALA A 22 20.16 -4.25 0.88
N LEU A 23 20.89 -3.76 -0.12
CA LEU A 23 22.31 -4.11 -0.30
C LEU A 23 23.17 -3.57 0.84
N LEU A 24 22.92 -2.36 1.33
CA LEU A 24 23.65 -1.77 2.45
C LEU A 24 23.33 -2.44 3.79
N LEU A 25 22.14 -3.02 3.95
CA LEU A 25 21.78 -3.83 5.12
C LEU A 25 22.46 -5.20 5.12
N ASN A 26 23.01 -5.65 3.99
CA ASN A 26 23.76 -6.90 3.92
C ASN A 26 25.20 -6.72 4.44
N ASN A 27 25.45 -7.18 5.67
CA ASN A 27 26.78 -7.12 6.29
C ASN A 27 27.89 -7.72 5.42
N SER A 28 27.63 -8.85 4.74
CA SER A 28 28.65 -9.50 3.89
C SER A 28 29.04 -8.64 2.67
N PHE A 29 28.18 -7.73 2.25
CA PHE A 29 28.46 -6.80 1.16
C PHE A 29 29.29 -5.60 1.66
N VAL A 30 28.96 -5.05 2.82
CA VAL A 30 29.59 -3.82 3.35
C VAL A 30 30.88 -4.07 4.13
N THR A 31 31.10 -5.24 4.71
CA THR A 31 32.31 -5.56 5.50
C THR A 31 33.21 -6.57 4.80
N SER A 32 34.52 -6.52 5.06
CA SER A 32 35.48 -7.53 4.61
C SER A 32 35.90 -8.39 5.80
N THR A 33 35.84 -9.71 5.65
CA THR A 33 36.16 -10.65 6.74
C THR A 33 37.44 -11.40 6.43
N ILE A 34 38.36 -11.40 7.38
CA ILE A 34 39.56 -12.23 7.40
C ILE A 34 39.40 -13.21 8.56
N GLN A 35 39.61 -14.50 8.30
CA GLN A 35 39.58 -15.56 9.30
C GLN A 35 41.01 -16.03 9.57
N GLU A 36 41.45 -15.91 10.81
CA GLU A 36 42.70 -16.46 11.30
C GLU A 36 42.43 -17.81 11.99
N HIS A 37 42.82 -18.89 11.31
CA HIS A 37 42.68 -20.26 11.78
C HIS A 37 43.91 -20.66 12.58
N ASN A 38 43.86 -20.47 13.90
CA ASN A 38 44.96 -20.77 14.84
C ASN A 38 45.04 -22.27 15.20
N ARG A 39 45.20 -23.14 14.19
CA ARG A 39 45.20 -24.61 14.33
C ARG A 39 46.36 -25.12 15.18
N LYS A 40 47.54 -24.50 15.12
CA LYS A 40 48.73 -24.85 15.93
C LYS A 40 48.45 -24.83 17.42
N LYS A 41 47.59 -23.90 17.85
CA LYS A 41 47.23 -23.75 19.27
C LYS A 41 46.46 -24.96 19.81
N ALA A 42 45.70 -25.65 18.96
CA ALA A 42 44.93 -26.83 19.33
C ALA A 42 45.65 -28.15 18.96
N ASN A 43 46.46 -28.14 17.90
CA ASN A 43 47.24 -29.29 17.44
C ASN A 43 48.63 -28.81 16.98
N SER A 44 49.69 -29.19 17.71
CA SER A 44 51.07 -28.77 17.42
C SER A 44 51.58 -29.19 16.03
N ASP A 45 50.97 -30.21 15.44
CA ASP A 45 51.39 -30.78 14.15
C ASP A 45 50.64 -30.16 12.95
N ALA A 46 49.67 -29.27 13.19
CA ALA A 46 48.96 -28.54 12.13
C ALA A 46 49.63 -27.18 11.84
N ASP A 47 49.31 -26.56 10.70
CA ASP A 47 49.70 -25.17 10.40
C ASP A 47 48.54 -24.19 10.58
N ASP A 48 48.87 -22.98 11.04
CA ASP A 48 47.91 -21.87 11.09
C ASP A 48 47.65 -21.37 9.66
N GLU A 49 46.42 -20.90 9.42
CA GLU A 49 45.99 -20.48 8.09
C GLU A 49 45.23 -19.15 8.19
N THR A 50 45.45 -18.23 7.24
CA THR A 50 44.64 -17.02 7.12
C THR A 50 43.81 -17.10 5.86
N VAL A 51 42.49 -17.09 5.99
CA VAL A 51 41.54 -17.19 4.88
C VAL A 51 40.76 -15.89 4.77
N LYS A 52 40.80 -15.25 3.60
CA LYS A 52 39.91 -14.14 3.29
C LYS A 52 38.56 -14.71 2.86
N VAL A 53 37.48 -14.28 3.53
CA VAL A 53 36.12 -14.70 3.15
C VAL A 53 35.71 -13.90 1.92
N ASP A 54 35.28 -14.59 0.88
CA ASP A 54 34.85 -13.97 -0.36
C ASP A 54 33.57 -13.14 -0.17
N LYS A 55 33.55 -11.98 -0.83
CA LYS A 55 32.36 -11.14 -0.93
C LYS A 55 31.44 -11.64 -2.04
N PRO A 56 30.14 -11.29 -1.99
CA PRO A 56 29.27 -11.40 -3.16
C PRO A 56 29.93 -10.74 -4.39
N ILE A 57 30.03 -11.48 -5.49
CA ILE A 57 30.63 -11.00 -6.74
C ILE A 57 29.68 -9.97 -7.33
N THR A 58 30.12 -8.71 -7.38
CA THR A 58 29.38 -7.57 -7.91
C THR A 58 30.35 -6.61 -8.58
N ASP A 59 29.90 -5.90 -9.60
CA ASP A 59 30.73 -4.93 -10.33
C ASP A 59 30.84 -3.58 -9.62
N PHE A 60 30.24 -3.42 -8.43
CA PHE A 60 30.21 -2.17 -7.68
C PHE A 60 30.39 -2.44 -6.18
N ASN A 61 30.80 -1.41 -5.43
CA ASN A 61 31.03 -1.51 -3.99
C ASN A 61 29.99 -0.70 -3.19
N ALA A 62 30.04 -0.82 -1.86
CA ALA A 62 29.14 -0.12 -0.95
C ALA A 62 29.14 1.41 -1.14
N MET A 63 30.28 2.02 -1.48
CA MET A 63 30.37 3.46 -1.70
C MET A 63 29.64 3.88 -3.00
N ASN A 64 29.70 3.05 -4.03
CA ASN A 64 28.92 3.28 -5.25
C ASN A 64 27.41 3.27 -4.95
N VAL A 65 26.95 2.33 -4.11
CA VAL A 65 25.54 2.25 -3.67
C VAL A 65 25.15 3.49 -2.85
N ILE A 66 25.99 3.92 -1.91
CA ILE A 66 25.75 5.12 -1.08
C ILE A 66 25.60 6.36 -1.96
N ASN A 67 26.52 6.55 -2.92
CA ASN A 67 26.49 7.68 -3.84
C ASN A 67 25.23 7.65 -4.72
N PHE A 68 24.85 6.47 -5.23
CA PHE A 68 23.62 6.30 -5.98
C PHE A 68 22.39 6.71 -5.16
N ILE A 69 22.25 6.23 -3.92
CA ILE A 69 21.10 6.58 -3.06
C ILE A 69 21.03 8.10 -2.84
N ALA A 70 22.16 8.74 -2.54
CA ALA A 70 22.21 10.19 -2.34
C ALA A 70 21.76 10.98 -3.58
N ASP A 71 22.18 10.54 -4.76
CA ASP A 71 21.76 11.13 -6.03
C ASP A 71 20.28 10.84 -6.35
N ALA A 72 19.82 9.63 -6.09
CA ALA A 72 18.45 9.20 -6.34
C ALA A 72 17.44 9.95 -5.45
N ILE A 73 17.81 10.27 -4.22
CA ILE A 73 17.01 11.11 -3.33
C ILE A 73 16.85 12.53 -3.91
N LYS A 74 17.95 13.13 -4.41
CA LYS A 74 17.90 14.46 -5.04
C LYS A 74 17.03 14.46 -6.30
N GLU A 75 17.20 13.43 -7.13
CA GLU A 75 16.39 13.26 -8.34
C GLU A 75 14.91 13.11 -8.00
N LYS A 76 14.60 12.26 -7.00
CA LYS A 76 13.23 12.05 -6.50
C LYS A 76 12.61 13.34 -5.96
N GLN A 77 13.37 14.20 -5.30
CA GLN A 77 12.88 15.51 -4.87
C GLN A 77 12.52 16.39 -6.07
N LYS A 78 13.41 16.51 -7.07
CA LYS A 78 13.17 17.34 -8.26
C LYS A 78 11.92 16.91 -9.05
N ILE A 79 11.73 15.60 -9.28
CA ILE A 79 10.51 15.12 -9.96
C ILE A 79 9.27 15.39 -9.12
N SER A 80 9.36 15.29 -7.79
CA SER A 80 8.23 15.58 -6.90
C SER A 80 7.83 17.06 -6.99
N ASP A 81 8.79 17.97 -7.02
CA ASP A 81 8.55 19.40 -7.17
C ASP A 81 7.94 19.72 -8.55
N ALA A 82 8.44 19.09 -9.61
CA ALA A 82 7.89 19.23 -10.96
C ALA A 82 6.44 18.71 -11.06
N ILE A 83 6.14 17.57 -10.41
CA ILE A 83 4.77 17.04 -10.29
C ILE A 83 3.88 18.04 -9.58
N VAL A 84 4.30 18.57 -8.42
CA VAL A 84 3.52 19.56 -7.66
C VAL A 84 3.26 20.82 -8.48
N ALA A 85 4.26 21.32 -9.21
CA ALA A 85 4.08 22.46 -10.10
C ALA A 85 3.06 22.18 -11.20
N SER A 86 3.13 20.99 -11.81
CA SER A 86 2.23 20.58 -12.90
C SER A 86 0.78 20.42 -12.42
N LYS A 87 0.57 19.87 -11.22
CA LYS A 87 -0.75 19.76 -10.57
C LYS A 87 -1.44 21.10 -10.35
N ARG A 88 -0.70 22.19 -10.13
CA ARG A 88 -1.30 23.51 -9.87
C ARG A 88 -2.05 24.08 -11.08
N ASN A 89 -1.76 23.58 -12.28
CA ASN A 89 -2.33 24.08 -13.53
C ASN A 89 -3.53 23.26 -14.02
N THR A 90 -3.97 22.26 -13.26
CA THR A 90 -5.08 21.39 -13.68
C THR A 90 -6.45 21.97 -13.34
N GLU A 91 -7.49 21.58 -14.10
CA GLU A 91 -8.87 22.07 -13.94
C GLU A 91 -9.46 21.79 -12.55
N ILE A 92 -8.99 20.71 -11.90
CA ILE A 92 -9.40 20.30 -10.56
C ILE A 92 -8.17 20.07 -9.69
N ASP A 93 -8.34 20.23 -8.38
CA ASP A 93 -7.36 19.78 -7.41
C ASP A 93 -7.35 18.24 -7.37
N ILE A 94 -6.28 17.63 -7.87
CA ILE A 94 -6.13 16.18 -7.99
C ILE A 94 -6.18 15.52 -6.61
N ASP A 95 -5.43 16.03 -5.63
CA ASP A 95 -5.25 15.36 -4.33
C ASP A 95 -6.55 15.43 -3.51
N SER A 96 -7.21 16.59 -3.52
CA SER A 96 -8.54 16.76 -2.92
C SER A 96 -9.59 15.88 -3.61
N SER A 97 -9.57 15.82 -4.94
CA SER A 97 -10.52 15.01 -5.72
C SER A 97 -10.37 13.52 -5.42
N ILE A 98 -9.14 13.00 -5.37
CA ILE A 98 -8.88 11.60 -5.01
C ILE A 98 -9.38 11.31 -3.58
N SER A 99 -9.06 12.18 -2.62
CA SER A 99 -9.46 12.02 -1.22
C SER A 99 -10.98 12.00 -1.05
N LEU A 100 -11.69 12.96 -1.64
CA LEU A 100 -13.15 13.01 -1.60
C LEU A 100 -13.80 11.83 -2.34
N ASN A 101 -13.22 11.42 -3.47
CA ASN A 101 -13.74 10.29 -4.23
C ASN A 101 -13.65 8.98 -3.43
N LYS A 102 -12.56 8.78 -2.67
CA LYS A 102 -12.40 7.64 -1.77
C LYS A 102 -13.50 7.60 -0.69
N ILE A 103 -13.78 8.75 -0.05
CA ILE A 103 -14.84 8.86 0.96
C ILE A 103 -16.21 8.54 0.34
N LYS A 104 -16.50 9.07 -0.86
CA LYS A 104 -17.76 8.77 -1.57
C LYS A 104 -17.89 7.28 -1.88
N GLN A 105 -16.85 6.63 -2.37
CA GLN A 105 -16.87 5.20 -2.69
C GLN A 105 -17.10 4.33 -1.44
N GLU A 106 -16.47 4.68 -0.32
CA GLU A 106 -16.72 4.01 0.96
C GLU A 106 -18.18 4.17 1.40
N TYR A 107 -18.70 5.40 1.34
CA TYR A 107 -20.10 5.67 1.71
C TYR A 107 -21.10 4.97 0.79
N ILE A 108 -20.84 4.91 -0.52
CA ILE A 108 -21.62 4.12 -1.48
C ILE A 108 -21.67 2.64 -1.05
N GLY A 109 -20.57 2.09 -0.52
CA GLY A 109 -20.55 0.74 0.04
C GLY A 109 -21.56 0.55 1.17
N TYR A 110 -21.64 1.50 2.10
CA TYR A 110 -22.64 1.48 3.16
C TYR A 110 -24.07 1.63 2.64
N LEU A 111 -24.31 2.54 1.70
CA LEU A 111 -25.64 2.72 1.09
C LEU A 111 -26.09 1.45 0.36
N ARG A 112 -25.19 0.76 -0.34
CA ARG A 112 -25.50 -0.53 -0.98
C ARG A 112 -25.89 -1.60 0.03
N ARG A 113 -25.18 -1.68 1.16
CA ARG A 113 -25.54 -2.59 2.26
C ARG A 113 -26.92 -2.28 2.80
N LEU A 114 -27.23 -1.01 3.09
CA LEU A 114 -28.54 -0.59 3.58
C LEU A 114 -29.65 -0.88 2.56
N ALA A 115 -29.42 -0.60 1.28
CA ALA A 115 -30.36 -0.90 0.21
C ALA A 115 -30.69 -2.40 0.07
N ALA A 116 -29.77 -3.28 0.49
CA ALA A 116 -29.92 -4.73 0.47
C ALA A 116 -30.60 -5.28 1.74
N MET A 117 -30.77 -4.49 2.80
CA MET A 117 -31.49 -4.91 4.01
C MET A 117 -32.99 -5.03 3.74
N ASP A 118 -33.61 -5.98 4.42
CA ASP A 118 -35.05 -6.24 4.39
C ASP A 118 -35.58 -6.28 5.82
N SER A 119 -36.86 -5.92 5.98
CA SER A 119 -37.58 -6.16 7.22
C SER A 119 -37.73 -7.67 7.41
N SER A 120 -37.70 -8.14 8.65
CA SER A 120 -37.76 -9.57 8.96
C SER A 120 -38.66 -9.84 10.14
N GLU A 121 -39.25 -11.03 10.14
CA GLU A 121 -39.97 -11.57 11.29
C GLU A 121 -39.34 -12.90 11.64
N ARG A 122 -39.09 -13.13 12.93
CA ARG A 122 -38.61 -14.41 13.42
C ARG A 122 -39.38 -14.85 14.65
N LYS A 123 -39.60 -16.16 14.74
CA LYS A 123 -40.21 -16.81 15.90
C LYS A 123 -39.10 -17.30 16.84
N THR A 124 -39.15 -16.85 18.07
CA THR A 124 -38.31 -17.32 19.18
C THR A 124 -39.19 -17.84 20.30
N TYR A 125 -38.59 -18.33 21.38
CA TYR A 125 -39.32 -18.87 22.52
C TYR A 125 -38.89 -18.20 23.82
N GLY A 126 -39.88 -17.66 24.54
CA GLY A 126 -39.72 -17.22 25.92
C GLY A 126 -39.92 -18.38 26.88
N THR A 127 -39.38 -18.26 28.09
CA THR A 127 -39.64 -19.18 29.20
C THR A 127 -40.12 -18.37 30.40
N ASP A 128 -41.20 -18.81 31.03
CA ASP A 128 -41.75 -18.22 32.25
C ASP A 128 -42.25 -19.32 33.19
N TYR A 129 -42.71 -18.97 34.38
CA TYR A 129 -43.05 -19.92 35.43
C TYR A 129 -44.50 -19.77 35.86
N LYS A 130 -45.14 -20.91 36.15
CA LYS A 130 -46.46 -20.96 36.78
C LYS A 130 -46.45 -21.97 37.92
N PHE A 131 -47.36 -21.82 38.88
CA PHE A 131 -47.58 -22.84 39.90
C PHE A 131 -48.56 -23.90 39.37
N ASP A 132 -48.27 -25.18 39.59
CA ASP A 132 -49.15 -26.29 39.25
C ASP A 132 -50.24 -26.51 40.32
N VAL A 133 -51.09 -27.52 40.09
CA VAL A 133 -52.22 -27.85 40.99
C VAL A 133 -51.78 -28.27 42.40
N ASP A 134 -50.52 -28.67 42.56
CA ASP A 134 -49.91 -29.06 43.83
C ASP A 134 -49.14 -27.90 44.50
N GLY A 135 -49.21 -26.68 43.92
CA GLY A 135 -48.53 -25.49 44.43
C GLY A 135 -47.03 -25.45 44.15
N LYS A 136 -46.52 -26.28 43.24
CA LYS A 136 -45.10 -26.32 42.85
C LYS A 136 -44.87 -25.45 41.61
N GLN A 137 -43.79 -24.68 41.63
CA GLN A 137 -43.39 -23.83 40.50
C GLN A 137 -42.83 -24.69 39.36
N THR A 138 -43.41 -24.54 38.17
CA THR A 138 -43.03 -25.26 36.94
C THR A 138 -42.86 -24.26 35.79
N SER A 139 -41.78 -24.42 35.01
CA SER A 139 -41.52 -23.57 33.83
C SER A 139 -42.38 -23.99 32.63
N TYR A 140 -42.82 -23.01 31.84
CA TYR A 140 -43.45 -23.23 30.54
C TYR A 140 -42.77 -22.37 29.47
N ARG A 141 -42.79 -22.85 28.22
CA ARG A 141 -42.31 -22.11 27.05
C ARG A 141 -43.48 -21.54 26.28
N TYR A 142 -43.31 -20.35 25.75
CA TYR A 142 -44.28 -19.69 24.87
C TYR A 142 -43.57 -19.09 23.66
N GLU A 143 -44.30 -18.96 22.55
CA GLU A 143 -43.80 -18.36 21.33
C GLU A 143 -43.70 -16.84 21.48
N VAL A 144 -42.60 -16.28 21.01
CA VAL A 144 -42.36 -14.83 20.89
C VAL A 144 -42.12 -14.54 19.43
N ILE A 145 -42.92 -13.64 18.85
CA ILE A 145 -42.75 -13.17 17.48
C ILE A 145 -41.98 -11.86 17.55
N GLU A 146 -40.76 -11.86 17.00
CA GLU A 146 -39.92 -10.67 16.88
C GLU A 146 -40.00 -10.13 15.45
N THR A 147 -40.57 -8.95 15.29
CA THR A 147 -40.62 -8.23 14.01
C THR A 147 -39.59 -7.10 14.01
N THR A 148 -38.65 -7.15 13.06
CA THR A 148 -37.68 -6.09 12.81
C THR A 148 -38.06 -5.36 11.53
N THR A 149 -38.27 -4.05 11.62
CA THR A 149 -38.54 -3.18 10.47
C THR A 149 -37.38 -2.24 10.22
N ILE A 150 -37.08 -1.99 8.96
CA ILE A 150 -36.12 -0.95 8.58
C ILE A 150 -36.76 0.43 8.79
N ASP A 151 -35.97 1.40 9.22
CA ASP A 151 -36.39 2.77 9.55
C ASP A 151 -35.96 3.80 8.49
N PHE A 152 -35.69 3.34 7.26
CA PHE A 152 -35.27 4.16 6.12
C PHE A 152 -35.93 3.73 4.81
N ASP A 153 -36.04 4.65 3.86
CA ASP A 153 -36.53 4.33 2.51
C ASP A 153 -35.40 3.75 1.64
N ARG A 154 -35.55 2.49 1.24
CA ARG A 154 -34.60 1.78 0.38
C ARG A 154 -34.45 2.41 -1.00
N ASN A 155 -35.50 3.01 -1.54
CA ASN A 155 -35.48 3.63 -2.86
C ASN A 155 -34.65 4.92 -2.83
N ASP A 156 -34.79 5.72 -1.78
CA ASP A 156 -33.98 6.92 -1.57
C ASP A 156 -32.50 6.56 -1.39
N VAL A 157 -32.21 5.55 -0.56
CA VAL A 157 -30.84 5.04 -0.36
C VAL A 157 -30.23 4.54 -1.68
N ARG A 158 -30.99 3.78 -2.49
CA ARG A 158 -30.55 3.34 -3.83
C ARG A 158 -30.32 4.50 -4.78
N GLY A 159 -31.21 5.51 -4.76
CA GLY A 159 -31.10 6.71 -5.56
C GLY A 159 -29.84 7.50 -5.24
N LEU A 160 -29.58 7.72 -3.94
CA LEU A 160 -28.38 8.40 -3.47
C LEU A 160 -27.10 7.63 -3.86
N ALA A 161 -27.08 6.31 -3.68
CA ALA A 161 -25.95 5.48 -4.07
C ALA A 161 -25.65 5.59 -5.58
N LYS A 162 -26.68 5.55 -6.43
CA LYS A 162 -26.53 5.72 -7.89
C LYS A 162 -26.03 7.12 -8.25
N LYS A 163 -26.54 8.16 -7.60
CA LYS A 163 -26.09 9.54 -7.83
C LYS A 163 -24.62 9.70 -7.51
N LEU A 164 -24.21 9.29 -6.31
CA LEU A 164 -22.81 9.37 -5.86
C LEU A 164 -21.90 8.53 -6.75
N GLN A 165 -22.33 7.34 -7.18
CA GLN A 165 -21.54 6.51 -8.11
C GLN A 165 -21.27 7.25 -9.41
N LYS A 166 -22.28 7.89 -10.01
CA LYS A 166 -22.11 8.66 -11.25
C LYS A 166 -21.15 9.84 -11.06
N GLU A 167 -21.21 10.52 -9.91
CA GLU A 167 -20.24 11.57 -9.58
C GLU A 167 -18.83 11.01 -9.47
N CYS A 168 -18.65 9.86 -8.82
CA CYS A 168 -17.36 9.19 -8.70
C CYS A 168 -16.78 8.79 -10.06
N ASP A 169 -17.61 8.21 -10.92
CA ASP A 169 -17.20 7.76 -12.26
C ASP A 169 -16.72 8.95 -13.10
N ASN A 170 -17.46 10.07 -13.07
CA ASN A 170 -17.09 11.30 -13.75
C ASN A 170 -15.75 11.87 -13.25
N ILE A 171 -15.53 11.90 -11.93
CA ILE A 171 -14.27 12.39 -11.35
C ILE A 171 -13.11 11.46 -11.72
N SER A 172 -13.30 10.14 -11.64
CA SER A 172 -12.28 9.17 -12.05
C SER A 172 -11.88 9.36 -13.52
N SER A 173 -12.85 9.48 -14.44
CA SER A 173 -12.54 9.72 -15.86
C SER A 173 -11.81 11.05 -16.09
N LYS A 174 -12.16 12.11 -15.34
CA LYS A 174 -11.43 13.38 -15.40
C LYS A 174 -9.99 13.23 -14.91
N LEU A 175 -9.77 12.53 -13.80
CA LEU A 175 -8.44 12.28 -13.25
C LEU A 175 -7.57 11.48 -14.23
N ASP A 176 -8.13 10.43 -14.84
CA ASP A 176 -7.44 9.63 -15.85
C ASP A 176 -7.01 10.49 -17.05
N LEU A 177 -7.90 11.38 -17.52
CA LEU A 177 -7.59 12.30 -18.60
C LEU A 177 -6.46 13.26 -18.20
N ILE A 178 -6.55 13.87 -17.02
CA ILE A 178 -5.53 14.80 -16.51
C ILE A 178 -4.16 14.12 -16.42
N GLU A 179 -4.08 12.87 -15.96
CA GLU A 179 -2.81 12.13 -15.89
C GLU A 179 -2.18 11.91 -17.28
N LEU A 180 -3.01 11.77 -18.31
CA LEU A 180 -2.57 11.52 -19.69
C LEU A 180 -2.26 12.80 -20.48
N THR A 181 -2.87 13.93 -20.13
CA THR A 181 -2.73 15.19 -20.88
C THR A 181 -1.89 16.26 -20.19
N THR A 182 -1.60 16.11 -18.90
CA THR A 182 -0.80 17.09 -18.16
C THR A 182 0.68 16.84 -18.38
N ASP A 183 1.35 17.81 -18.99
CA ASP A 183 2.79 17.79 -19.14
C ASP A 183 3.50 18.09 -17.82
N VAL A 184 4.58 17.37 -17.57
CA VAL A 184 5.54 17.60 -16.49
C VAL A 184 6.87 17.96 -17.12
N GLU A 185 7.32 19.19 -16.85
CA GLU A 185 8.61 19.71 -17.29
C GLU A 185 9.74 19.07 -16.48
N PHE A 186 10.08 17.84 -16.87
CA PHE A 186 11.13 17.06 -16.25
C PHE A 186 11.74 16.08 -17.25
N THR A 187 13.05 15.88 -17.15
CA THR A 187 13.81 14.90 -17.94
C THR A 187 14.42 13.89 -16.97
N PRO A 188 14.07 12.59 -17.05
CA PRO A 188 14.66 11.56 -16.19
C PRO A 188 16.18 11.48 -16.34
N LYS A 189 16.89 11.37 -15.23
CA LYS A 189 18.32 10.97 -15.23
C LYS A 189 18.53 9.50 -15.61
N TRP A 190 17.57 8.64 -15.31
CA TRP A 190 17.65 7.18 -15.52
C TRP A 190 16.41 6.67 -16.26
N ASP A 191 16.56 5.61 -17.03
CA ASP A 191 15.41 4.95 -17.65
C ASP A 191 14.66 4.12 -16.60
N VAL A 192 13.34 4.08 -16.73
CA VAL A 192 12.45 3.31 -15.86
C VAL A 192 12.61 1.80 -16.02
N ASN A 193 13.25 1.35 -17.11
CA ASN A 193 13.54 -0.04 -17.41
C ASN A 193 14.98 -0.45 -17.03
N ASP A 194 15.84 0.51 -16.67
CA ASP A 194 17.21 0.21 -16.24
C ASP A 194 17.18 -0.58 -14.93
N THR A 195 18.11 -1.51 -14.79
CA THR A 195 18.34 -2.20 -13.51
C THR A 195 19.21 -1.37 -12.58
N LEU A 196 19.10 -1.62 -11.27
CA LEU A 196 19.94 -0.95 -10.27
C LEU A 196 21.43 -1.15 -10.56
N GLU A 197 21.84 -2.35 -10.98
CA GLU A 197 23.22 -2.67 -11.28
C GLU A 197 23.75 -1.89 -12.49
N GLU A 198 22.99 -1.82 -13.59
CA GLU A 198 23.33 -1.03 -14.77
C GLU A 198 23.50 0.46 -14.43
N ILE A 199 22.62 1.00 -13.58
CA ILE A 199 22.72 2.40 -13.16
C ILE A 199 23.98 2.65 -12.32
N ILE A 200 24.23 1.81 -11.32
CA ILE A 200 25.39 2.00 -10.42
C ILE A 200 26.70 1.84 -11.20
N THR A 201 26.76 0.89 -12.12
CA THR A 201 27.97 0.61 -12.92
C THR A 201 28.22 1.62 -14.02
N SER A 202 27.16 2.17 -14.65
CA SER A 202 27.28 3.24 -15.66
C SER A 202 27.69 4.60 -15.10
N THR A 203 27.55 4.81 -13.78
CA THR A 203 27.95 6.04 -13.09
C THR A 203 29.40 6.01 -12.57
N LYS A 204 30.20 5.01 -12.97
CA LYS A 204 31.63 4.90 -12.63
C LYS A 204 32.51 5.92 -13.34
#